data_AF-A0A2N3U984-F1
#
_entry.id   AF-A0A2N3U984-F1
#
_cell.length_a   1.000
_cell.length_b   1.000
_cell.length_c   1.000
_cell.angle_alpha   90.00
_cell.angle_beta   90.00
_cell.angle_gamma   90.00
#
_symmetry.space_group_name_H-M   'P 1'
#
loop_
_entity.id
_entity.type
_entity.pdbx_description
1 polymer ?
#
loop_
_entity_poly.entity_id
_entity_poly.type
_entity_poly.pdbx_seq_one_letter_code
_entity_poly.pdbx_strand_id
1 'polypeptide(L)'
;MKRLNLLLLLFLPFLFACKDDCEGIDCLSDEAFAFTIKSAENGEDLLFGNNAQLDLDDVEVYYMLNGTKQPAQFKAEANYVVVTLTPDVTAYYITALDQTDTIRLAISSIGPSECCPRTQQVEDLTVNNKAPNQDSWVITLQR
;
A
#
# COMPACT_ATOMS: atom_id res chain seq x y z
N MET A 1 10.06 12.16 -56.71
CA MET A 1 9.79 11.34 -55.50
C MET A 1 10.81 11.69 -54.42
N LYS A 2 10.42 11.58 -53.14
CA LYS A 2 11.25 11.65 -51.91
C LYS A 2 11.58 13.04 -51.35
N ARG A 3 10.57 13.74 -50.82
CA ARG A 3 10.72 14.75 -49.73
C ARG A 3 9.90 14.38 -48.48
N LEU A 4 9.62 13.10 -48.32
CA LEU A 4 8.80 12.53 -47.26
C LEU A 4 9.70 11.69 -46.35
N ASN A 5 10.66 12.29 -45.66
CA ASN A 5 11.51 11.55 -44.71
C ASN A 5 12.11 12.37 -43.56
N LEU A 6 11.98 13.70 -43.57
CA LEU A 6 12.53 14.52 -42.47
C LEU A 6 11.54 14.76 -41.33
N LEU A 7 10.21 14.73 -41.61
CA LEU A 7 9.18 14.94 -40.59
C LEU A 7 8.99 13.73 -39.66
N LEU A 8 9.31 12.51 -40.10
CA LEU A 8 9.16 11.31 -39.27
C LEU A 8 10.21 11.23 -38.14
N LEU A 9 11.38 11.86 -38.32
CA LEU A 9 12.49 11.86 -37.36
C LEU A 9 12.33 12.89 -36.24
N LEU A 10 11.47 13.91 -36.42
CA LEU A 10 11.22 14.96 -35.42
C LEU A 10 10.15 14.57 -34.37
N PHE A 11 9.42 13.47 -34.57
CA PHE A 11 8.42 12.97 -33.62
C PHE A 11 8.88 11.75 -32.81
N LEU A 12 10.09 11.21 -33.08
CA LEU A 12 10.63 10.09 -32.30
C LEU A 12 10.93 10.36 -30.81
N PRO A 13 11.27 11.59 -30.34
CA PRO A 13 11.60 11.76 -28.91
C PRO A 13 10.37 11.78 -28.00
N PHE A 14 9.15 11.79 -28.55
CA PHE A 14 7.90 11.77 -27.76
C PHE A 14 7.34 10.37 -27.50
N LEU A 15 8.02 9.31 -27.95
CA LEU A 15 7.56 7.93 -27.77
C LEU A 15 8.19 7.20 -26.58
N PHE A 16 9.07 7.85 -25.81
CA PHE A 16 9.45 7.37 -24.48
C PHE A 16 8.36 7.72 -23.47
N ALA A 17 7.16 7.17 -23.67
CA ALA A 17 6.23 7.02 -22.57
C ALA A 17 6.90 6.03 -21.61
N CYS A 18 7.37 6.53 -20.47
CA CYS A 18 7.77 5.66 -19.38
C CYS A 18 6.56 4.78 -19.08
N LYS A 19 6.71 3.47 -19.27
CA LYS A 19 5.71 2.53 -18.79
C LYS A 19 5.82 2.60 -17.27
N ASP A 20 4.76 3.04 -16.62
CA ASP A 20 4.68 2.94 -15.17
C ASP A 20 4.58 1.44 -14.87
N ASP A 21 5.70 0.84 -14.49
CA ASP A 21 5.75 -0.59 -14.15
C ASP A 21 5.07 -0.86 -12.79
N CYS A 22 4.41 0.15 -12.21
CA CYS A 22 3.93 0.16 -10.85
C CYS A 22 2.49 0.67 -10.68
N GLU A 23 1.51 -0.14 -11.08
CA GLU A 23 0.10 0.07 -10.73
C GLU A 23 -0.44 -1.13 -9.93
N GLY A 24 -1.14 -0.87 -8.81
CA GLY A 24 -1.82 -1.92 -8.03
C GLY A 24 -1.12 -2.29 -6.72
N ILE A 25 -1.45 -3.47 -6.19
CA ILE A 25 -0.91 -3.99 -4.93
C ILE A 25 0.61 -4.20 -4.96
N ASP A 26 1.17 -4.29 -6.17
CA ASP A 26 2.58 -4.55 -6.43
C ASP A 26 3.48 -3.38 -6.01
N CYS A 27 2.92 -2.18 -5.79
CA CYS A 27 3.69 -0.98 -5.46
C CYS A 27 3.14 -0.23 -4.26
N LEU A 28 4.05 0.09 -3.34
CA LEU A 28 3.79 0.95 -2.19
C LEU A 28 4.34 2.35 -2.50
N SER A 29 3.64 3.40 -2.04
CA SER A 29 4.27 4.71 -1.93
C SER A 29 5.48 4.60 -1.02
N ASP A 30 6.58 5.29 -1.35
CA ASP A 30 7.84 5.24 -0.61
C ASP A 30 7.63 5.06 0.91
N GLU A 31 7.87 3.84 1.38
CA GLU A 31 7.89 3.45 2.80
C GLU A 31 6.54 3.46 3.53
N ALA A 32 5.41 3.18 2.88
CA ALA A 32 4.13 3.05 3.59
C ALA A 32 3.15 2.06 2.96
N PHE A 33 2.27 1.46 3.78
CA PHE A 33 1.07 0.77 3.30
C PHE A 33 -0.19 1.46 3.85
N ALA A 34 -1.33 1.22 3.20
CA ALA A 34 -2.61 1.73 3.66
C ALA A 34 -3.60 0.62 3.99
N PHE A 35 -4.46 0.85 4.97
CA PHE A 35 -5.56 -0.04 5.31
C PHE A 35 -6.85 0.71 5.64
N THR A 36 -7.97 -0.01 5.57
CA THR A 36 -9.23 0.39 6.19
C THR A 36 -9.89 -0.83 6.84
N ILE A 37 -10.90 -0.61 7.66
CA ILE A 37 -11.68 -1.65 8.33
C ILE A 37 -13.12 -1.57 7.81
N LYS A 38 -13.64 -2.68 7.29
CA LYS A 38 -15.01 -2.79 6.80
C LYS A 38 -15.77 -3.89 7.53
N SER A 39 -17.07 -3.69 7.67
CA SER A 39 -17.97 -4.74 8.14
C SER A 39 -18.04 -5.87 7.12
N ALA A 40 -17.86 -7.10 7.60
CA ALA A 40 -18.02 -8.33 6.84
C ALA A 40 -19.49 -8.60 6.48
N GLU A 41 -20.43 -8.01 7.22
CA GLU A 41 -21.87 -8.20 7.00
C GLU A 41 -22.40 -7.35 5.85
N ASN A 42 -22.01 -6.07 5.80
CA ASN A 42 -22.60 -5.10 4.87
C ASN A 42 -21.57 -4.34 4.00
N GLY A 43 -20.28 -4.51 4.25
CA GLY A 43 -19.20 -3.86 3.50
C GLY A 43 -19.02 -2.36 3.78
N GLU A 44 -19.72 -1.80 4.78
CA GLU A 44 -19.56 -0.40 5.19
C GLU A 44 -18.20 -0.19 5.85
N ASP A 45 -17.64 1.00 5.64
CA ASP A 45 -16.41 1.41 6.30
C ASP A 45 -16.69 1.73 7.77
N LEU A 46 -15.93 1.10 8.65
CA LEU A 46 -16.10 1.24 10.08
C LEU A 46 -15.29 2.41 10.65
N LEU A 47 -14.26 2.91 9.95
CA LEU A 47 -13.39 3.99 10.41
C LEU A 47 -13.71 5.34 9.78
N PHE A 48 -14.26 5.36 8.57
CA PHE A 48 -14.41 6.57 7.77
C PHE A 48 -15.85 6.80 7.30
N GLY A 49 -16.17 8.08 7.07
CA GLY A 49 -17.47 8.51 6.56
C GLY A 49 -18.52 8.76 7.65
N ASN A 50 -19.74 9.04 7.24
CA ASN A 50 -20.82 9.49 8.14
C ASN A 50 -21.35 8.38 9.06
N ASN A 51 -21.10 7.12 8.73
CA ASN A 51 -21.56 5.95 9.46
C ASN A 51 -20.40 5.20 10.15
N ALA A 52 -19.24 5.86 10.33
CA ALA A 52 -18.12 5.27 11.06
C ALA A 52 -18.59 4.80 12.44
N GLN A 53 -18.20 3.57 12.80
CA GLN A 53 -18.56 2.94 14.06
C GLN A 53 -17.38 2.85 15.03
N LEU A 54 -16.17 3.13 14.52
CA LEU A 54 -14.91 3.12 15.24
C LEU A 54 -14.29 4.49 15.20
N ASP A 55 -13.78 4.94 16.36
CA ASP A 55 -12.88 6.07 16.41
C ASP A 55 -11.46 5.59 16.09
N LEU A 56 -10.63 6.48 15.54
CA LEU A 56 -9.22 6.16 15.28
C LEU A 56 -8.45 5.85 16.56
N ASP A 57 -8.89 6.38 17.70
CA ASP A 57 -8.31 6.10 19.02
C ASP A 57 -8.56 4.65 19.48
N ASP A 58 -9.54 3.95 18.89
CA ASP A 58 -9.81 2.53 19.12
C ASP A 58 -8.92 1.62 18.26
N VAL A 59 -8.10 2.19 17.38
CA VAL A 59 -7.19 1.47 16.49
C VAL A 59 -5.77 1.54 17.01
N GLU A 60 -5.19 0.38 17.23
CA GLU A 60 -3.77 0.26 17.55
C GLU A 60 -3.01 -0.41 16.41
N VAL A 61 -1.92 0.22 15.96
CA VAL A 61 -0.99 -0.37 15.00
C VAL A 61 0.37 -0.56 15.66
N TYR A 62 0.89 -1.78 15.63
CA TYR A 62 2.17 -2.11 16.27
C TYR A 62 2.95 -3.17 15.50
N TYR A 63 4.23 -3.33 15.84
CA TYR A 63 5.08 -4.43 15.39
C TYR A 63 5.83 -5.04 16.58
N MET A 64 6.43 -6.21 16.38
CA MET A 64 7.19 -6.91 17.42
C MET A 64 8.69 -6.82 17.13
N LEU A 65 9.46 -6.25 18.05
CA LEU A 65 10.91 -6.20 17.99
C LEU A 65 11.49 -6.96 19.18
N ASN A 66 12.21 -8.05 18.92
CA ASN A 66 12.81 -8.90 19.97
C ASN A 66 11.79 -9.33 21.06
N GLY A 67 10.57 -9.68 20.64
CA GLY A 67 9.49 -10.09 21.55
C GLY A 67 8.80 -8.94 22.29
N THR A 68 9.19 -7.68 22.04
CA THR A 68 8.58 -6.50 22.65
C THR A 68 7.69 -5.78 21.64
N LYS A 69 6.49 -5.38 22.08
CA LYS A 69 5.56 -4.56 21.31
C LYS A 69 6.14 -3.16 21.09
N GLN A 70 6.14 -2.69 19.86
CA GLN A 70 6.57 -1.35 19.47
C GLN A 70 5.45 -0.66 18.69
N PRO A 71 5.10 0.60 19.00
CA PRO A 71 4.06 1.32 18.26
C PRO A 71 4.54 1.62 16.84
N ALA A 72 3.68 1.39 15.85
CA ALA A 72 3.93 1.83 14.48
C ALA A 72 3.47 3.28 14.31
N GLN A 73 4.16 4.05 13.46
CA GLN A 73 3.71 5.39 13.09
C GLN A 73 2.63 5.26 12.02
N PHE A 74 1.48 5.88 12.26
CA PHE A 74 0.40 5.93 11.28
C PHE A 74 -0.30 7.29 11.31
N LYS A 75 -0.99 7.60 10.22
CA LYS A 75 -1.86 8.78 10.09
C LYS A 75 -3.14 8.38 9.38
N ALA A 76 -4.23 9.05 9.72
CA ALA A 76 -5.47 8.95 8.96
C ALA A 76 -5.43 9.92 7.77
N GLU A 77 -5.82 9.41 6.61
CA GLU A 77 -6.15 10.17 5.42
C GLU A 77 -7.67 10.10 5.19
N ALA A 78 -8.18 10.72 4.12
CA ALA A 78 -9.62 10.92 3.93
C ALA A 78 -10.48 9.65 4.04
N ASN A 79 -9.97 8.48 3.61
CA ASN A 79 -10.74 7.22 3.58
C ASN A 79 -9.90 5.97 3.96
N TYR A 80 -8.72 6.15 4.55
CA TYR A 80 -7.82 5.05 4.89
C TYR A 80 -6.77 5.51 5.91
N VAL A 81 -6.17 4.56 6.61
CA VAL A 81 -5.04 4.77 7.50
C VAL A 81 -3.76 4.43 6.76
N VAL A 82 -2.77 5.32 6.78
CA VAL A 82 -1.44 5.10 6.20
C VAL A 82 -0.47 4.77 7.33
N VAL A 83 0.20 3.63 7.23
CA VAL A 83 1.20 3.14 8.18
C VAL A 83 2.58 3.27 7.54
N THR A 84 3.47 4.00 8.20
CA THR A 84 4.87 4.13 7.77
C THR A 84 5.62 2.85 8.09
N LEU A 85 6.32 2.32 7.09
CA LEU A 85 7.18 1.16 7.21
C LEU A 85 8.43 1.50 8.01
N THR A 86 8.70 0.69 9.01
CA THR A 86 9.96 0.66 9.75
C THR A 86 10.93 -0.28 9.04
N PRO A 87 12.21 0.10 8.85
CA PRO A 87 13.22 -0.77 8.28
C PRO A 87 13.30 -2.12 9.00
N ASP A 88 13.51 -3.19 8.23
CA ASP A 88 13.64 -4.59 8.68
C ASP A 88 12.37 -5.18 9.36
N VAL A 89 11.26 -4.45 9.45
CA VAL A 89 9.99 -4.95 9.97
C VAL A 89 9.14 -5.51 8.83
N THR A 90 8.82 -6.80 8.94
CA THR A 90 8.04 -7.54 7.93
C THR A 90 6.63 -7.89 8.39
N ALA A 91 6.25 -7.55 9.63
CA ALA A 91 4.94 -7.86 10.18
C ALA A 91 4.42 -6.71 11.05
N TYR A 92 3.20 -6.29 10.75
CA TYR A 92 2.42 -5.31 11.50
C TYR A 92 1.16 -5.96 12.03
N TYR A 93 0.70 -5.47 13.17
CA TYR A 93 -0.48 -5.92 13.86
C TYR A 93 -1.44 -4.76 14.02
N ILE A 94 -2.69 -4.97 13.66
CA ILE A 94 -3.74 -3.95 13.75
C ILE A 94 -4.82 -4.49 14.67
N THR A 95 -5.05 -3.79 15.78
CA THR A 95 -6.07 -4.16 16.77
C THR A 95 -7.20 -3.15 16.76
N ALA A 96 -8.43 -3.66 16.66
CA ALA A 96 -9.67 -2.89 16.77
C ALA A 96 -10.81 -3.87 17.11
N LEU A 97 -11.80 -3.43 17.90
CA LEU A 97 -12.94 -4.28 18.32
C LEU A 97 -12.52 -5.63 18.92
N ASP A 98 -11.52 -5.64 19.79
CA ASP A 98 -10.96 -6.87 20.40
C ASP A 98 -10.43 -7.92 19.39
N GLN A 99 -10.25 -7.54 18.13
CA GLN A 99 -9.68 -8.39 17.08
C GLN A 99 -8.34 -7.84 16.62
N THR A 100 -7.35 -8.72 16.48
CA THR A 100 -6.03 -8.38 15.95
C THR A 100 -5.83 -9.05 14.60
N ASP A 101 -5.64 -8.24 13.55
CA ASP A 101 -5.12 -8.73 12.27
C ASP A 101 -3.61 -8.67 12.25
N THR A 102 -3.00 -9.59 11.52
CA THR A 102 -1.59 -9.52 11.15
C THR A 102 -1.47 -9.23 9.67
N ILE A 103 -0.79 -8.14 9.32
CA ILE A 103 -0.35 -7.84 7.96
C ILE A 103 1.13 -8.16 7.87
N ARG A 104 1.48 -9.17 7.06
CA ARG A 104 2.87 -9.46 6.71
C ARG A 104 3.17 -8.88 5.35
N LEU A 105 4.30 -8.20 5.27
CA LEU A 105 4.75 -7.52 4.08
C LEU A 105 6.25 -7.80 3.89
N ALA A 106 6.60 -8.44 2.77
CA ALA A 106 7.97 -8.51 2.28
C ALA A 106 8.12 -7.48 1.17
N ILE A 107 9.08 -6.58 1.32
CA ILE A 107 9.39 -5.54 0.33
C ILE A 107 10.81 -5.69 -0.15
N SER A 108 11.02 -5.47 -1.45
CA SER A 108 12.34 -5.22 -2.00
C SER A 108 12.41 -3.83 -2.62
N SER A 109 13.59 -3.23 -2.51
CA SER A 109 13.86 -1.95 -3.16
C SER A 109 14.43 -2.19 -4.55
N ILE A 110 13.73 -1.68 -5.56
CA ILE A 110 14.28 -1.55 -6.91
C ILE A 110 14.99 -0.21 -6.96
N GLY A 111 16.29 -0.24 -7.29
CA GLY A 111 17.11 0.95 -7.43
C GLY A 111 16.56 1.91 -8.49
N PRO A 112 16.88 3.21 -8.40
CA PRO A 112 16.40 4.18 -9.38
C PRO A 112 16.91 3.83 -10.78
N SER A 113 16.06 4.02 -11.79
CA SER A 113 16.42 3.91 -13.20
C SER A 113 16.34 5.28 -13.87
N GLU A 114 16.70 5.38 -15.16
CA GLU A 114 16.55 6.62 -15.93
C GLU A 114 15.10 7.10 -16.01
N CYS A 115 14.13 6.21 -15.77
CA CYS A 115 12.70 6.44 -15.95
C CYS A 115 11.90 6.39 -14.64
N CYS A 116 12.41 5.74 -13.59
CA CYS A 116 11.69 5.56 -12.33
C CYS A 116 12.57 5.99 -11.15
N PRO A 117 12.03 6.74 -10.16
CA PRO A 117 12.70 6.88 -8.87
C PRO A 117 12.90 5.49 -8.24
N ARG A 118 13.65 5.42 -7.13
CA ARG A 118 13.69 4.18 -6.34
C ARG A 118 12.25 3.80 -6.00
N THR A 119 11.88 2.54 -6.23
CA THR A 119 10.53 2.04 -5.94
C THR A 119 10.62 0.85 -5.00
N GLN A 120 9.65 0.71 -4.10
CA GLN A 120 9.50 -0.51 -3.32
C GLN A 120 8.49 -1.44 -4.00
N GLN A 121 8.94 -2.65 -4.29
CA GLN A 121 8.11 -3.72 -4.80
C GLN A 121 7.65 -4.60 -3.64
N VAL A 122 6.36 -4.90 -3.61
CA VAL A 122 5.80 -5.89 -2.67
C VAL A 122 6.09 -7.28 -3.21
N GLU A 123 6.91 -8.05 -2.49
CA GLU A 123 7.24 -9.44 -2.85
C GLU A 123 6.24 -10.44 -2.28
N ASP A 124 5.73 -10.15 -1.08
CA ASP A 124 4.71 -10.95 -0.42
C ASP A 124 3.85 -10.05 0.45
N LEU A 125 2.53 -10.26 0.38
CA LEU A 125 1.56 -9.60 1.22
C LEU A 125 0.54 -10.64 1.69
N THR A 126 0.43 -10.81 3.00
CA THR A 126 -0.62 -11.65 3.59
C THR A 126 -1.34 -10.92 4.71
N VAL A 127 -2.66 -11.10 4.75
CA VAL A 127 -3.53 -10.67 5.85
C VAL A 127 -3.99 -11.93 6.57
N ASN A 128 -3.67 -12.04 7.85
CA ASN A 128 -3.96 -13.23 8.66
C ASN A 128 -3.47 -14.54 8.02
N ASN A 129 -2.27 -14.49 7.42
CA ASN A 129 -1.64 -15.58 6.68
C ASN A 129 -2.40 -16.05 5.42
N LYS A 130 -3.23 -15.18 4.84
CA LYS A 130 -3.91 -15.41 3.55
C LYS A 130 -3.55 -14.30 2.57
N ALA A 131 -3.39 -14.64 1.30
CA ALA A 131 -3.25 -13.64 0.25
C ALA A 131 -4.52 -12.75 0.21
N PRO A 132 -4.38 -11.42 0.14
CA PRO A 132 -5.54 -10.55 0.02
C PRO A 132 -6.26 -10.81 -1.31
N ASN A 133 -7.60 -10.84 -1.27
CA ASN A 133 -8.46 -11.10 -2.42
C ASN A 133 -8.68 -9.86 -3.31
N GLN A 134 -7.79 -8.86 -3.28
CA GLN A 134 -8.06 -7.55 -3.88
C GLN A 134 -6.83 -6.95 -4.56
N ASP A 135 -7.03 -6.41 -5.77
CA ASP A 135 -6.04 -5.63 -6.54
C ASP A 135 -6.06 -4.15 -6.13
N SER A 136 -6.15 -3.89 -4.82
CA SER A 136 -6.24 -2.54 -4.24
C SER A 136 -4.96 -2.23 -3.47
N TRP A 137 -4.46 -1.02 -3.63
CA TRP A 137 -3.35 -0.49 -2.84
C TRP A 137 -3.75 -0.23 -1.37
N VAL A 138 -5.06 -0.15 -1.07
CA VAL A 138 -5.62 -0.14 0.30
C VAL A 138 -6.01 -1.55 0.71
N ILE A 139 -5.44 -2.02 1.81
CA ILE A 139 -5.76 -3.30 2.43
C ILE A 139 -7.07 -3.18 3.22
N THR A 140 -8.10 -3.90 2.79
CA THR A 140 -9.36 -4.01 3.54
C THR A 140 -9.30 -5.11 4.60
N LEU A 141 -9.47 -4.74 5.86
CA LEU A 141 -9.67 -5.65 6.99
C LEU A 141 -11.18 -5.87 7.19
N GLN A 142 -11.62 -7.12 7.35
CA GLN A 142 -13.04 -7.47 7.48
C GLN A 142 -13.37 -7.76 8.94
N ARG A 143 -14.52 -7.26 9.42
CA ARG A 143 -14.97 -7.38 10.81
C ARG A 143 -16.42 -7.83 10.93
#